data_AF-A0A5B6YYX9-F1
#
_entry.id   AF-A0A5B6YYX9-F1
#
_cell.length_a   1.000
_cell.length_b   1.000
_cell.length_c   1.000
_cell.angle_alpha   90.00
_cell.angle_beta   90.00
_cell.angle_gamma   90.00
#
_symmetry.space_group_name_H-M   'P 1'
#
loop_
_entity.id
_entity.type
_entity.pdbx_description
1 polymer ?
#
loop_
_entity_poly.entity_id
_entity_poly.type
_entity_poly.pdbx_seq_one_letter_code
_entity_poly.pdbx_strand_id
1 'polypeptide(L)'
;PYTYVSCKLFAGYYVSTLVQIGATAPPRDKVTIFGDGNTKVIYNDDRDIATYTIKAVDDPRTLNKMLHLRLPKNIYTINELVSLWEKKSGKTLERIYVPEEQLLKDIQDAPFEARVELSVYHSVFVKGQPNSDGVEASELYPDVKYASIEEYLDQFV
;
A
#
# COMPACT_ATOMS: atom_id res chain seq x y z
N PRO A 1 21.38 19.07 5.44
CA PRO A 1 19.93 19.35 5.24
C PRO A 1 19.26 18.08 4.70
N TYR A 2 18.05 17.74 5.14
CA TYR A 2 17.36 16.51 4.73
C TYR A 2 15.85 16.69 4.66
N THR A 3 15.20 15.80 3.91
CA THR A 3 13.76 15.53 3.96
C THR A 3 13.57 14.02 3.82
N TYR A 4 12.91 13.37 4.77
CA TYR A 4 12.56 11.95 4.66
C TYR A 4 11.15 11.81 4.09
N VAL A 5 10.99 11.13 2.97
CA VAL A 5 9.67 10.92 2.36
C VAL A 5 9.11 9.57 2.78
N SER A 6 8.05 9.59 3.59
CA SER A 6 7.24 8.41 3.91
C SER A 6 6.10 8.30 2.89
N CYS A 7 6.40 7.65 1.76
CA CYS A 7 5.47 7.51 0.63
C CYS A 7 4.38 6.44 0.81
N LYS A 8 4.49 5.63 1.88
CA LYS A 8 3.62 4.48 2.17
C LYS A 8 3.81 3.37 1.13
N LEU A 9 2.75 2.80 0.54
CA LEU A 9 2.86 1.68 -0.41
C LEU A 9 2.73 2.16 -1.85
N PHE A 10 3.56 1.65 -2.75
CA PHE A 10 3.43 1.87 -4.19
C PHE A 10 2.22 1.11 -4.74
N ALA A 11 1.27 1.82 -5.35
CA ALA A 11 0.16 1.18 -6.05
C ALA A 11 0.65 0.31 -7.21
N GLY A 12 1.73 0.74 -7.88
CA GLY A 12 2.45 0.00 -8.93
C GLY A 12 2.87 -1.41 -8.53
N TYR A 13 3.21 -1.61 -7.26
CA TYR A 13 3.68 -2.90 -6.73
C TYR A 13 2.55 -3.71 -6.07
N TYR A 14 1.78 -3.06 -5.19
CA TYR A 14 0.83 -3.76 -4.33
C TYR A 14 -0.59 -3.83 -4.92
N VAL A 15 -1.07 -2.76 -5.55
CA VAL A 15 -2.45 -2.73 -6.05
C VAL A 15 -2.56 -3.42 -7.40
N SER A 16 -1.54 -3.31 -8.24
CA SER A 16 -1.45 -4.00 -9.54
C SER A 16 -1.52 -5.52 -9.45
N THR A 17 -1.23 -6.09 -8.28
CA THR A 17 -1.22 -7.54 -8.01
C THR A 17 -2.27 -7.93 -6.97
N LEU A 18 -3.09 -6.97 -6.50
CA LEU A 18 -4.01 -7.17 -5.38
C LEU A 18 -3.31 -7.78 -4.14
N VAL A 19 -2.08 -7.34 -3.90
CA VAL A 19 -1.21 -7.77 -2.79
C VAL A 19 -0.85 -9.26 -2.89
N GLN A 20 -0.90 -9.87 -4.07
CA GLN A 20 -0.56 -11.29 -4.25
C GLN A 20 0.90 -11.47 -4.66
N ILE A 21 1.63 -12.23 -3.85
CA ILE A 21 3.04 -12.58 -4.11
C ILE A 21 3.14 -13.39 -5.40
N GLY A 22 4.01 -12.96 -6.31
CA GLY A 22 4.25 -13.63 -7.60
C GLY A 22 3.18 -13.39 -8.68
N ALA A 23 2.11 -12.63 -8.38
CA ALA A 23 1.15 -12.23 -9.40
C ALA A 23 1.70 -11.10 -10.28
N THR A 24 1.24 -11.03 -11.53
CA THR A 24 1.61 -9.98 -12.50
C THR A 24 0.45 -9.05 -12.87
N ALA A 25 -0.75 -9.36 -12.39
CA ALA A 25 -1.99 -8.58 -12.57
C ALA A 25 -2.96 -8.93 -11.42
N PRO A 26 -4.05 -8.16 -11.21
CA PRO A 26 -5.02 -8.48 -10.18
C PRO A 26 -5.69 -9.84 -10.49
N PRO A 27 -5.68 -10.80 -9.55
CA PRO A 27 -6.27 -12.13 -9.76
C PRO A 27 -7.79 -12.03 -9.93
N ARG A 28 -8.39 -13.03 -10.58
CA ARG A 28 -9.84 -13.08 -10.86
C ARG A 28 -10.53 -14.35 -10.32
N ASP A 29 -9.78 -15.22 -9.67
CA ASP A 29 -10.21 -16.50 -9.10
C ASP A 29 -10.09 -16.51 -7.57
N LYS A 30 -8.89 -16.25 -7.02
CA LYS A 30 -8.62 -16.33 -5.57
C LYS A 30 -7.59 -15.31 -5.11
N VAL A 31 -7.61 -15.04 -3.81
CA VAL A 31 -6.64 -14.18 -3.11
C VAL A 31 -6.23 -14.78 -1.78
N THR A 32 -4.95 -14.66 -1.45
CA THR A 32 -4.43 -14.90 -0.11
C THR A 32 -4.39 -13.59 0.67
N ILE A 33 -4.91 -13.62 1.89
CA ILE A 33 -5.00 -12.48 2.79
C ILE A 33 -4.28 -12.87 4.09
N PHE A 34 -3.23 -12.14 4.44
CA PHE A 34 -2.50 -12.35 5.68
C PHE A 34 -3.21 -11.68 6.86
N GLY A 35 -3.33 -12.40 7.98
CA GLY A 35 -4.13 -11.97 9.13
C GLY A 35 -5.62 -12.02 8.85
N ASP A 36 -6.38 -11.07 9.41
CA ASP A 36 -7.82 -10.95 9.19
C ASP A 36 -8.19 -10.05 7.99
N GLY A 37 -7.19 -9.40 7.39
CA GLY A 37 -7.34 -8.48 6.27
C GLY A 37 -7.96 -7.12 6.61
N ASN A 38 -8.09 -6.76 7.89
CA ASN A 38 -8.75 -5.53 8.35
C ASN A 38 -7.78 -4.40 8.78
N THR A 39 -6.48 -4.64 8.75
CA THR A 39 -5.47 -3.61 8.98
C THR A 39 -5.54 -2.54 7.89
N LYS A 40 -5.68 -1.27 8.30
CA LYS A 40 -5.68 -0.13 7.39
C LYS A 40 -4.26 0.21 6.95
N VAL A 41 -4.06 0.33 5.64
CA VAL A 41 -2.80 0.74 5.01
C VAL A 41 -3.07 1.77 3.92
N ILE A 42 -2.02 2.42 3.42
CA ILE A 42 -2.13 3.50 2.44
C ILE A 42 -1.37 3.12 1.17
N TYR A 43 -2.07 3.11 0.04
CA TYR A 43 -1.52 2.83 -1.28
C TYR A 43 -1.55 4.09 -2.14
N ASN A 44 -0.40 4.61 -2.56
CA ASN A 44 -0.33 5.82 -3.36
C ASN A 44 0.14 5.49 -4.78
N ASP A 45 -0.41 6.20 -5.76
CA ASP A 45 0.07 6.13 -7.14
C ASP A 45 1.52 6.63 -7.22
N ASP A 46 2.35 5.88 -7.92
CA ASP A 46 3.78 6.13 -8.05
C ASP A 46 4.08 7.52 -8.64
N ARG A 47 3.20 8.04 -9.52
CA ARG A 47 3.32 9.38 -10.13
C ARG A 47 3.01 10.49 -9.12
N ASP A 48 2.07 10.24 -8.21
CA ASP A 48 1.77 11.18 -7.12
C ASP A 48 2.90 11.21 -6.10
N ILE A 49 3.48 10.04 -5.78
CA ILE A 49 4.67 9.95 -4.93
C ILE A 49 5.81 10.79 -5.51
N ALA A 50 6.07 10.67 -6.81
CA ALA A 50 7.06 11.49 -7.50
C ALA A 50 6.72 12.99 -7.45
N THR A 51 5.47 13.36 -7.72
CA THR A 51 5.01 14.75 -7.71
C THR A 51 5.20 15.41 -6.34
N TYR A 52 4.75 14.76 -5.27
CA TYR A 52 4.91 15.27 -3.90
C TYR A 52 6.37 15.34 -3.46
N THR A 53 7.18 14.37 -3.89
CA THR A 53 8.61 14.34 -3.60
C THR A 53 9.32 15.53 -4.24
N ILE A 54 9.04 15.82 -5.52
CA ILE A 54 9.64 16.97 -6.22
C ILE A 54 9.17 18.31 -5.63
N LYS A 55 7.88 18.44 -5.30
CA LYS A 55 7.37 19.66 -4.63
C LYS A 55 8.07 19.96 -3.30
N ALA A 56 8.58 18.93 -2.62
CA ALA A 56 9.23 19.05 -1.34
C ALA A 56 10.72 19.41 -1.39
N VAL A 57 11.36 19.39 -2.56
CA VAL A 57 12.82 19.58 -2.69
C VAL A 57 13.26 20.96 -2.19
N ASP A 58 12.59 22.01 -2.65
CA ASP A 58 12.95 23.40 -2.34
C ASP A 58 11.99 24.07 -1.34
N ASP A 59 11.04 23.31 -0.78
CA ASP A 59 10.08 23.85 0.18
C ASP A 59 10.71 23.94 1.58
N PRO A 60 10.92 25.15 2.13
CA PRO A 60 11.51 25.30 3.46
C PRO A 60 10.66 24.67 4.57
N ARG A 61 9.37 24.40 4.34
CA ARG A 61 8.46 23.74 5.29
C ARG A 61 8.81 22.25 5.49
N THR A 62 9.56 21.64 4.58
CA THR A 62 10.00 20.23 4.66
C THR A 62 11.44 20.08 5.14
N LEU A 63 12.20 21.18 5.29
CA LEU A 63 13.59 21.17 5.72
C LEU A 63 13.75 20.52 7.10
N ASN A 64 14.56 19.47 7.16
CA ASN A 64 14.81 18.65 8.33
C ASN A 64 13.52 18.01 8.89
N LYS A 65 12.60 17.60 8.02
CA LYS A 65 11.33 16.96 8.38
C LYS A 65 11.14 15.60 7.70
N MET A 66 10.21 14.83 8.24
CA MET A 66 9.57 13.73 7.53
C MET A 66 8.32 14.25 6.83
N LEU A 67 8.21 14.04 5.53
CA LEU A 67 7.03 14.30 4.71
C LEU A 67 6.22 13.02 4.59
N HIS A 68 4.95 13.06 5.00
CA HIS A 68 4.04 11.93 4.95
C HIS A 68 3.05 12.06 3.78
N LEU A 69 2.86 10.96 3.06
CA LEU A 69 1.83 10.86 2.02
C LEU A 69 0.66 10.03 2.54
N ARG A 70 0.00 10.50 3.61
CA ARG A 70 -1.21 9.85 4.16
C ARG A 70 -2.44 10.36 3.44
N LEU A 71 -2.59 9.95 2.18
CA LEU A 71 -3.64 10.48 1.30
C LEU A 71 -5.00 9.82 1.63
N PRO A 72 -6.02 10.57 2.09
CA PRO A 72 -7.23 9.97 2.68
C PRO A 72 -8.05 9.07 1.75
N LYS A 73 -8.08 9.36 0.43
CA LYS A 73 -8.82 8.51 -0.54
C LYS A 73 -8.14 7.15 -0.79
N ASN A 74 -6.94 6.97 -0.26
CA ASN A 74 -6.05 5.85 -0.57
C ASN A 74 -5.84 4.92 0.63
N ILE A 75 -6.64 5.09 1.69
CA ILE A 75 -6.61 4.26 2.88
C ILE A 75 -7.56 3.07 2.71
N TYR A 76 -7.00 1.87 2.63
CA TYR A 76 -7.75 0.63 2.44
C TYR A 76 -7.26 -0.46 3.37
N THR A 77 -8.15 -1.36 3.76
CA THR A 77 -7.77 -2.71 4.19
C THR A 77 -7.62 -3.63 2.97
N ILE A 78 -6.99 -4.80 3.12
CA ILE A 78 -6.98 -5.79 2.03
C ILE A 78 -8.41 -6.24 1.70
N ASN A 79 -9.27 -6.45 2.72
CA ASN A 79 -10.65 -6.83 2.49
C ASN A 79 -11.44 -5.79 1.67
N GLU A 80 -11.22 -4.50 1.91
CA GLU A 80 -11.85 -3.42 1.14
C GLU A 80 -11.29 -3.33 -0.27
N LEU A 81 -9.97 -3.50 -0.44
CA LEU A 81 -9.33 -3.50 -1.74
C LEU A 81 -9.83 -4.66 -2.63
N VAL A 82 -9.93 -5.85 -2.04
CA VAL A 82 -10.50 -7.03 -2.72
C VAL A 82 -11.95 -6.78 -3.10
N SER A 83 -12.79 -6.29 -2.18
CA SER A 83 -14.20 -5.96 -2.49
C SER A 83 -14.33 -4.91 -3.60
N LEU A 84 -13.45 -3.91 -3.62
CA LEU A 84 -13.42 -2.90 -4.68
C LEU A 84 -13.08 -3.54 -6.04
N TRP A 85 -12.11 -4.44 -6.06
CA TRP A 85 -11.75 -5.17 -7.28
C TRP A 85 -12.84 -6.14 -7.74
N GLU A 86 -13.51 -6.86 -6.83
CA GLU A 86 -14.65 -7.74 -7.17
C GLU A 86 -15.78 -6.94 -7.83
N LYS A 87 -16.08 -5.75 -7.30
CA LYS A 87 -17.06 -4.82 -7.88
C LYS A 87 -16.67 -4.39 -9.30
N LYS A 88 -15.41 -4.04 -9.52
CA LYS A 88 -14.92 -3.58 -10.84
C LYS A 88 -14.82 -4.70 -11.86
N SER A 89 -14.32 -5.86 -11.46
CA SER A 89 -14.11 -7.01 -12.35
C SER A 89 -15.38 -7.82 -12.60
N GLY A 90 -16.43 -7.65 -11.79
CA GLY A 90 -17.66 -8.43 -11.85
C GLY A 90 -17.46 -9.90 -11.45
N LYS A 91 -16.38 -10.21 -10.72
CA LYS A 91 -16.03 -11.56 -10.25
C LYS A 91 -15.93 -11.58 -8.74
N THR A 92 -16.51 -12.59 -8.12
CA THR A 92 -16.28 -12.89 -6.70
C THR A 92 -15.06 -13.79 -6.57
N LEU A 93 -14.16 -13.44 -5.66
CA LEU A 93 -12.90 -14.12 -5.41
C LEU A 93 -13.04 -15.07 -4.22
N GLU A 94 -12.39 -16.24 -4.32
CA GLU A 94 -12.14 -17.06 -3.14
C GLU A 94 -11.11 -16.36 -2.24
N ARG A 95 -11.45 -16.11 -0.98
CA ARG A 95 -10.57 -15.45 -0.01
C ARG A 95 -9.96 -16.49 0.93
N ILE A 96 -8.65 -16.66 0.86
CA ILE A 96 -7.88 -17.59 1.70
C ILE A 96 -7.16 -16.77 2.77
N TYR A 97 -7.56 -16.93 4.03
CA TYR A 97 -6.94 -16.22 5.15
C TYR A 97 -5.79 -17.05 5.74
N VAL A 98 -4.64 -16.42 5.93
CA VAL A 98 -3.46 -17.01 6.58
C VAL A 98 -3.29 -16.37 7.95
N PRO A 99 -3.52 -17.10 9.05
CA PRO A 99 -3.36 -16.57 10.41
C PRO A 99 -1.95 -16.05 10.66
N GLU A 100 -1.82 -15.05 11.54
CA GLU A 100 -0.52 -14.46 11.89
C GLU A 100 0.50 -15.52 12.36
N GLU A 101 0.08 -16.46 13.21
CA GLU A 101 0.94 -17.53 13.71
C GLU A 101 1.51 -18.41 12.57
N GLN A 102 0.68 -18.71 11.57
CA GLN A 102 1.12 -19.46 10.39
C GLN A 102 2.10 -18.63 9.55
N LEU A 103 1.79 -17.36 9.31
CA LEU A 103 2.69 -16.46 8.57
C LEU A 103 4.06 -16.32 9.27
N LEU A 104 4.09 -16.20 10.60
CA LEU A 104 5.34 -16.14 11.37
C LEU A 104 6.18 -17.41 11.21
N LYS A 105 5.53 -18.58 11.16
CA LYS A 105 6.22 -19.84 10.87
C LYS A 105 6.74 -19.87 9.44
N ASP A 106 5.93 -19.45 8.47
CA ASP A 106 6.32 -19.40 7.05
C ASP A 106 7.54 -18.50 6.84
N ILE A 107 7.62 -17.35 7.55
CA ILE A 107 8.80 -16.47 7.55
C ILE A 107 10.06 -17.18 8.05
N GLN A 108 9.96 -17.94 9.14
CA GLN A 108 11.09 -18.65 9.73
C GLN A 108 11.63 -19.74 8.79
N ASP A 109 10.72 -20.47 8.14
CA ASP A 109 11.04 -21.61 7.29
C ASP A 109 11.43 -21.18 5.84
N ALA A 110 11.11 -19.95 5.43
CA ALA A 110 11.35 -19.46 4.08
C ALA A 110 12.85 -19.25 3.75
N PRO A 111 13.25 -19.46 2.46
CA PRO A 111 14.50 -18.93 1.92
C PRO A 111 14.61 -17.42 2.07
N PHE A 112 15.83 -16.88 2.02
CA PHE A 112 16.11 -15.47 2.34
C PHE A 112 15.21 -14.46 1.58
N GLU A 113 15.05 -14.62 0.27
CA GLU A 113 14.27 -13.69 -0.55
C GLU A 113 12.79 -13.67 -0.15
N ALA A 114 12.17 -14.85 -0.05
CA ALA A 114 10.78 -14.99 0.39
C ALA A 114 10.59 -14.55 1.85
N ARG A 115 11.59 -14.79 2.72
CA ARG A 115 11.57 -14.34 4.11
C ARG A 115 11.46 -12.82 4.22
N VAL A 116 12.21 -12.08 3.41
CA VAL A 116 12.16 -10.61 3.41
C VAL A 116 10.77 -10.13 3.00
N GLU A 117 10.23 -10.65 1.90
CA GLU A 117 8.90 -10.25 1.43
C GLU A 117 7.81 -10.58 2.45
N LEU A 118 7.76 -11.81 2.97
CA LEU A 118 6.79 -12.21 3.99
C LEU A 118 6.91 -11.37 5.27
N SER A 119 8.14 -10.99 5.67
CA SER A 119 8.36 -10.12 6.83
C SER A 119 7.81 -8.70 6.61
N VAL A 120 7.98 -8.15 5.40
CA VAL A 120 7.38 -6.86 5.02
C VAL A 120 5.86 -6.96 5.05
N TYR A 121 5.30 -8.03 4.50
CA TYR A 121 3.85 -8.24 4.48
C TYR A 121 3.26 -8.38 5.89
N HIS A 122 3.93 -9.12 6.78
CA HIS A 122 3.57 -9.20 8.19
C HIS A 122 3.58 -7.82 8.85
N SER A 123 4.67 -7.07 8.69
CA SER A 123 4.80 -5.74 9.27
C SER A 123 3.71 -4.78 8.79
N VAL A 124 3.37 -4.81 7.50
CA VAL A 124 2.47 -3.83 6.89
C VAL A 124 1.01 -4.22 7.05
N PHE A 125 0.66 -5.46 6.69
CA PHE A 125 -0.74 -5.89 6.56
C PHE A 125 -1.28 -6.59 7.80
N VAL A 126 -0.42 -7.03 8.72
CA VAL A 126 -0.84 -7.63 10.00
C VAL A 126 -0.59 -6.66 11.17
N LYS A 127 0.62 -6.10 11.29
CA LYS A 127 0.94 -5.16 12.38
C LYS A 127 0.52 -3.71 12.11
N GLY A 128 0.38 -3.33 10.84
CA GLY A 128 0.02 -1.98 10.44
C GLY A 128 1.23 -1.06 10.26
N GLN A 129 1.02 0.01 9.49
CA GLN A 129 2.07 0.98 9.21
C GLN A 129 2.41 1.80 10.47
N PRO A 130 3.70 1.95 10.82
CA PRO A 130 4.09 2.78 11.94
C PRO A 130 3.76 4.25 11.66
N ASN A 131 3.25 4.93 12.69
CA ASN A 131 3.04 6.38 12.67
C ASN A 131 4.24 7.08 13.28
N SER A 132 4.62 8.21 12.70
CA SER A 132 5.67 9.09 13.21
C SER A 132 5.30 10.55 12.97
N ASP A 133 5.95 11.46 13.69
CA ASP A 133 5.75 12.90 13.50
C ASP A 133 6.29 13.36 12.15
N GLY A 134 5.75 14.46 11.64
CA GLY A 134 6.13 15.04 10.36
C GLY A 134 5.10 16.04 9.85
N VAL A 135 5.22 16.35 8.56
CA VAL A 135 4.29 17.23 7.83
C VAL A 135 3.54 16.42 6.78
N GLU A 136 2.27 16.76 6.55
CA GLU A 136 1.41 16.04 5.60
C GLU A 136 1.47 16.67 4.21
N ALA A 137 1.74 15.86 3.19
CA ALA A 137 1.90 16.35 1.82
C ALA A 137 0.61 16.96 1.25
N SER A 138 -0.55 16.40 1.57
CA SER A 138 -1.86 16.93 1.14
C SER A 138 -2.20 18.27 1.78
N GLU A 139 -1.67 18.57 2.96
CA GLU A 139 -1.84 19.87 3.62
C GLU A 139 -0.88 20.92 3.06
N LEU A 140 0.37 20.54 2.78
CA LEU A 140 1.37 21.44 2.22
C LEU A 140 1.11 21.80 0.75
N TYR A 141 0.52 20.88 -0.02
CA TYR A 141 0.27 21.01 -1.45
C TYR A 141 -1.18 20.59 -1.79
N PRO A 142 -2.20 21.34 -1.33
CA PRO A 142 -3.60 21.02 -1.56
C PRO A 142 -4.02 21.18 -3.04
N ASP A 143 -3.19 21.82 -3.86
CA ASP A 143 -3.37 21.98 -5.31
C ASP A 143 -3.10 20.68 -6.10
N VAL A 144 -2.37 19.73 -5.52
CA VAL A 144 -2.07 18.45 -6.16
C VAL A 144 -3.31 17.56 -6.16
N LYS A 145 -3.79 17.24 -7.36
CA LYS A 145 -4.87 16.26 -7.57
C LYS A 145 -4.25 14.88 -7.71
N TYR A 146 -4.20 14.15 -6.60
CA TYR A 146 -3.72 12.77 -6.58
C TYR A 146 -4.80 11.78 -7.01
N ALA A 147 -4.38 10.67 -7.61
CA ALA A 147 -5.21 9.56 -8.04
C ALA A 147 -5.68 8.73 -6.84
N SER A 148 -6.96 8.37 -6.87
CA SER A 148 -7.53 7.38 -5.97
C SER A 148 -7.17 5.96 -6.41
N ILE A 149 -7.17 5.01 -5.48
CA ILE A 149 -7.02 3.59 -5.81
C ILE A 149 -8.18 3.07 -6.67
N GLU A 150 -9.37 3.65 -6.53
CA GLU A 150 -10.48 3.34 -7.42
C GLU A 150 -10.17 3.71 -8.88
N GLU A 151 -9.64 4.89 -9.15
CA GLU A 151 -9.20 5.31 -10.49
C GLU A 151 -8.01 4.48 -10.98
N TYR A 152 -7.06 4.15 -10.09
CA TYR A 152 -5.91 3.32 -10.45
C TYR A 152 -6.32 1.93 -10.95
N LEU A 153 -7.33 1.31 -10.32
CA LEU A 153 -7.79 -0.02 -10.72
C LEU A 153 -8.52 -0.06 -12.07
N ASP A 154 -9.02 1.08 -12.57
CA ASP A 154 -9.73 1.14 -13.87
C ASP A 154 -8.85 0.73 -15.06
N GLN A 155 -7.52 0.81 -14.92
CA GLN A 155 -6.60 0.38 -15.98
C GLN A 155 -6.52 -1.14 -16.19
N PHE A 156 -7.09 -1.94 -15.27
CA PHE A 156 -7.06 -3.41 -15.33
C PHE A 156 -8.41 -4.06 -15.70
N VAL A 157 -9.47 -3.26 -15.85
CA VAL A 157 -10.83 -3.71 -16.15
C VAL A 157 -11.02 -3.96 -17.64
#